data_AF-A0A9D8L369-F1
#
_entry.id   AF-A0A9D8L369-F1
#
_cell.length_a   1.000
_cell.length_b   1.000
_cell.length_c   1.000
_cell.angle_alpha   90.00
_cell.angle_beta   90.00
_cell.angle_gamma   90.00
#
_symmetry.space_group_name_H-M   'P 1'
#
loop_
_entity.id
_entity.type
_entity.pdbx_description
1 polymer ?
#
loop_
_entity_poly.entity_id
_entity_poly.type
_entity_poly.pdbx_seq_one_letter_code
_entity_poly.pdbx_strand_id
1 'polypeptide(L)' 'MSEPVWLTADLVIAIHERQLRRFGGPAGMRDVGALESALGRARNRWAYENGDLAQLAAAYAFGIARNHP' A
#
# COMPACT_ATOMS: atom_id res chain seq x y z
N MET A 1 8.21 2.06 20.17
CA MET A 1 8.30 2.85 18.92
C MET A 1 7.07 3.75 18.85
N SER A 2 7.19 4.97 18.32
CA SER A 2 6.03 5.81 18.02
C SER A 2 5.28 5.28 16.81
N GLU A 3 3.97 5.53 16.76
CA GLU A 3 3.14 5.14 15.62
C GLU A 3 3.68 5.76 14.31
N PRO A 4 3.82 4.95 13.22
CA PRO A 4 4.23 5.46 11.91
C PRO A 4 3.15 6.34 11.26
N VAL A 5 3.58 7.17 10.31
CA VAL A 5 2.64 7.86 9.41
C VAL A 5 2.18 6.89 8.33
N TRP A 6 0.87 6.67 8.26
CA TRP A 6 0.28 5.68 7.36
C TRP A 6 0.04 6.23 5.95
N LEU A 7 0.24 5.36 4.94
CA LEU A 7 -0.16 5.66 3.57
C LEU A 7 -1.69 5.58 3.43
N THR A 8 -2.27 6.63 2.86
CA THR A 8 -3.68 6.68 2.47
C THR A 8 -3.86 6.06 1.08
N ALA A 9 -5.08 5.59 0.77
CA ALA A 9 -5.41 5.06 -0.54
C ALA A 9 -5.17 6.11 -1.63
N ASP A 10 -5.66 7.34 -1.43
CA ASP A 10 -5.49 8.45 -2.38
C ASP A 10 -4.04 8.77 -2.68
N LEU A 11 -3.16 8.76 -1.66
CA LEU A 11 -1.73 8.98 -1.87
C LEU A 11 -1.11 7.88 -2.73
N VAL A 12 -1.47 6.63 -2.48
CA VAL A 12 -0.96 5.48 -3.24
C VAL A 12 -1.46 5.50 -4.68
N ILE A 13 -2.74 5.85 -4.89
CA ILE A 13 -3.32 6.05 -6.22
C ILE A 13 -2.59 7.19 -6.96
N ALA A 14 -2.37 8.33 -6.31
CA ALA A 14 -1.64 9.45 -6.91
C ALA A 14 -0.19 9.10 -7.27
N ILE A 15 0.47 8.26 -6.46
CA ILE A 15 1.79 7.70 -6.78
C ILE A 15 1.69 6.79 -8.00
N HIS A 16 0.70 5.89 -8.04
CA HIS A 16 0.50 4.98 -9.17
C HIS A 16 0.27 5.74 -10.48
N GLU A 17 -0.61 6.74 -10.49
CA GLU A 17 -0.82 7.60 -11.66
C GLU A 17 0.46 8.30 -12.12
N ARG A 18 1.29 8.76 -11.16
CA ARG A 18 2.60 9.35 -11.49
C ARG A 18 3.53 8.34 -12.14
N GLN A 19 3.52 7.08 -11.71
CA GLN A 19 4.30 6.02 -12.35
C GLN A 19 3.81 5.76 -13.78
N LEU A 20 2.49 5.66 -13.99
CA LEU A 20 1.91 5.46 -15.32
C LEU A 20 2.24 6.60 -16.28
N ARG A 21 2.16 7.86 -15.83
CA ARG A 21 2.56 9.02 -16.66
C ARG A 21 4.02 8.98 -17.08
N ARG A 22 4.90 8.39 -16.27
CA ARG A 22 6.34 8.34 -16.54
C ARG A 22 6.76 7.12 -17.36
N PHE A 23 6.17 5.96 -17.07
CA PHE A 23 6.64 4.67 -17.58
C PHE A 23 5.63 3.99 -18.52
N GLY A 24 4.42 4.54 -18.66
CA GLY A 24 3.33 3.96 -19.41
C GLY A 24 2.59 2.86 -18.63
N GLY A 25 1.45 2.43 -19.18
CA GLY A 25 0.59 1.39 -18.61
C GLY A 25 -0.88 1.79 -18.62
N PRO A 26 -1.79 0.83 -18.34
CA PRO A 26 -3.22 1.11 -18.25
C PRO A 26 -3.53 2.00 -17.05
N ALA A 27 -4.40 3.00 -17.26
CA ALA A 27 -4.86 3.90 -16.21
C ALA A 27 -6.04 3.32 -15.41
N GLY A 28 -6.24 3.88 -14.21
CA GLY A 28 -7.30 3.49 -13.29
C GLY A 28 -6.88 2.38 -12.33
N MET A 29 -7.79 2.04 -11.42
CA MET A 29 -7.66 0.94 -10.46
C MET A 29 -8.60 -0.18 -10.87
N ARG A 30 -8.17 -1.42 -10.67
CA ARG A 30 -9.02 -2.60 -10.90
C ARG A 30 -10.01 -2.77 -9.76
N ASP A 31 -9.55 -2.59 -8.52
CA ASP A 31 -10.33 -2.77 -7.30
C ASP A 31 -9.75 -1.93 -6.14
N VAL A 32 -10.46 -0.87 -5.77
CA VAL A 32 -10.08 0.01 -4.65
C VAL A 32 -10.14 -0.73 -3.31
N GLY A 33 -11.10 -1.64 -3.09
CA GLY A 33 -11.19 -2.43 -1.87
C GLY A 33 -10.01 -3.38 -1.71
N ALA A 34 -9.50 -3.91 -2.82
CA ALA A 34 -8.27 -4.71 -2.82
C ALA A 34 -7.03 -3.87 -2.43
N LEU A 35 -6.97 -2.60 -2.81
CA LEU A 35 -5.92 -1.67 -2.37
C LEU A 35 -6.04 -1.38 -0.87
N GLU A 36 -7.23 -1.02 -0.39
CA GLU A 36 -7.47 -0.72 1.02
C GLU A 36 -7.12 -1.92 1.91
N SER A 37 -7.50 -3.12 1.50
CA SER A 37 -7.12 -4.38 2.16
C SER A 37 -5.60 -4.56 2.22
N ALA A 38 -4.89 -4.29 1.12
CA ALA A 38 -3.42 -4.35 1.10
C ALA A 38 -2.78 -3.35 2.06
N LEU A 39 -3.29 -2.11 2.10
CA LEU A 39 -2.77 -1.07 3.02
C LEU A 39 -3.07 -1.40 4.48
N GLY A 40 -4.21 -2.03 4.77
CA GLY A 40 -4.60 -2.47 6.10
C GLY A 40 -3.66 -3.52 6.70
N ARG A 41 -2.99 -4.34 5.88
CA ARG A 41 -2.05 -5.37 6.36
C ARG A 41 -0.91 -4.79 7.20
N ALA A 42 -0.32 -3.68 6.76
CA ALA A 42 0.75 -3.01 7.51
C ALA A 42 0.23 -2.46 8.84
N ARG A 43 -0.95 -1.81 8.85
CA ARG A 43 -1.57 -1.27 10.07
C ARG A 43 -1.89 -2.37 11.09
N ASN A 44 -2.43 -3.49 10.61
CA ASN A 44 -2.73 -4.65 11.45
C ASN A 44 -1.44 -5.25 12.04
N ARG A 45 -0.38 -5.41 11.23
CA ARG A 45 0.91 -5.89 11.71
C ARG A 45 1.51 -4.97 12.79
N TRP A 46 1.40 -3.66 12.63
CA TRP A 46 1.82 -2.73 13.69
C TRP A 46 1.03 -2.91 14.98
N ALA A 47 -0.30 -2.97 14.88
CA ALA A 47 -1.18 -3.09 16.03
C ALA A 47 -1.03 -4.40 16.80
N TYR A 48 -0.75 -5.51 16.11
CA TYR A 48 -0.80 -6.85 16.71
C TYR A 48 0.54 -7.59 16.78
N GLU A 49 1.47 -7.31 15.88
CA GLU A 49 2.74 -8.05 15.76
C GLU A 49 3.96 -7.18 16.13
N ASN A 50 3.76 -5.89 16.42
CA ASN A 50 4.80 -4.94 16.83
C ASN A 50 5.99 -4.84 15.84
N GLY A 51 5.67 -4.88 14.54
CA GLY A 51 6.67 -4.94 13.48
C GLY A 51 7.47 -3.63 13.31
N ASP A 52 8.76 -3.76 12.97
CA ASP A 52 9.61 -2.63 12.61
C ASP A 52 9.22 -2.01 11.26
N LEU A 53 9.79 -0.85 10.93
CA LEU A 53 9.46 -0.14 9.68
C LEU A 53 9.74 -0.97 8.42
N ALA A 54 10.77 -1.83 8.44
CA ALA A 54 11.09 -2.68 7.29
C ALA A 54 10.02 -3.75 7.10
N GLN A 55 9.54 -4.36 8.19
CA GLN A 55 8.46 -5.35 8.18
C GLN A 55 7.12 -4.74 7.75
N LEU A 56 6.84 -3.49 8.13
CA LEU A 56 5.65 -2.76 7.68
C LEU A 56 5.73 -2.40 6.19
N ALA A 57 6.89 -1.93 5.71
CA ALA A 57 7.12 -1.66 4.29
C ALA A 57 6.97 -2.94 3.43
N ALA A 58 7.52 -4.05 3.90
CA ALA A 58 7.36 -5.35 3.27
C ALA A 58 5.89 -5.81 3.22
N ALA A 59 5.11 -5.55 4.29
CA ALA A 59 3.69 -5.87 4.31
C ALA A 59 2.90 -5.08 3.25
N TYR A 60 3.22 -3.79 3.06
CA TYR A 60 2.64 -2.98 1.98
C TYR A 60 2.98 -3.56 0.60
N ALA A 61 4.27 -3.75 0.32
CA ALA A 61 4.74 -4.21 -0.99
C ALA A 61 4.13 -5.58 -1.34
N PHE A 62 4.13 -6.51 -0.39
CA PHE A 62 3.53 -7.84 -0.57
C PHE A 62 2.03 -7.76 -0.82
N GLY A 63 1.29 -6.96 -0.03
CA GLY A 63 -0.16 -6.81 -0.18
C GLY A 63 -0.54 -6.27 -1.55
N ILE A 64 0.12 -5.19 -1.99
CA ILE A 64 -0.15 -4.55 -3.28
C ILE A 64 0.20 -5.50 -4.44
N ALA A 65 1.40 -6.09 -4.40
CA ALA A 65 1.85 -7.00 -5.45
C ALA A 65 0.98 -8.26 -5.57
N ARG A 66 0.47 -8.79 -4.45
CA ARG A 66 -0.37 -9.99 -4.45
C ARG A 66 -1.81 -9.72 -4.85
N ASN A 67 -2.39 -8.60 -4.40
CA ASN A 67 -3.80 -8.31 -4.62
C ASN A 67 -4.09 -7.86 -6.07
N HIS A 68 -3.08 -7.31 -6.76
CA HIS A 68 -3.24 -6.67 -8.06
C HIS A 68 -4.47 -5.75 -8.08
N PRO A 69 -4.48 -4.72 -7.20
CA PRO A 69 -5.60 -3.80 -7.11
C PRO A 69 -5.71 -2.92 -8.35
#